data_AF-A0A497QH10-F1
#
_entry.id   AF-A0A497QH10-F1
#
_cell.length_a   1.000
_cell.length_b   1.000
_cell.length_c   1.000
_cell.angle_alpha   90.00
_cell.angle_beta   90.00
_cell.angle_gamma   90.00
#
_symmetry.space_group_name_H-M   'P 1'
#
loop_
_entity.id
_entity.type
_entity.pdbx_description
1 polymer ?
#
loop_
_entity_poly.entity_id
_entity_poly.type
_entity_poly.pdbx_seq_one_letter_code
_entity_poly.pdbx_strand_id
1 'polypeptide(L)' 'TDGCGATIACGSMLTKIIKGKTIETAANITSEKLTNILGGLPREHLHCSKLAVDTLQKAIHQYNSKQNRRIL' A
#
# COMPACT_ATOMS: atom_id res chain seq x y z
N THR A 1 0.57 8.99 8.25
CA THR A 1 0.58 8.07 9.41
C THR A 1 1.48 8.67 10.45
N ASP A 2 1.09 8.51 11.71
CA ASP A 2 1.79 8.86 12.94
C ASP A 2 2.31 7.60 13.68
N GLY A 3 2.32 6.44 13.00
CA GLY A 3 2.84 5.19 13.53
C GLY A 3 4.36 5.16 13.64
N CYS A 4 4.90 3.99 14.02
CA CYS A 4 6.35 3.82 14.19
C CYS A 4 7.14 4.01 12.88
N GLY A 5 8.47 4.11 12.99
CA GLY A 5 9.37 4.30 11.84
C GLY A 5 9.19 3.25 10.74
N ALA A 6 8.91 1.99 11.09
CA ALA A 6 8.61 0.94 10.12
C ALA A 6 7.33 1.21 9.32
N THR A 7 6.28 1.74 9.96
CA THR A 7 5.04 2.15 9.29
C THR A 7 5.28 3.31 8.32
N ILE A 8 6.09 4.30 8.72
CA ILE A 8 6.48 5.42 7.86
C ILE A 8 7.27 4.92 6.65
N ALA A 9 8.26 4.04 6.87
CA ALA A 9 9.06 3.46 5.79
C ALA A 9 8.21 2.65 4.81
N CYS A 10 7.28 1.82 5.30
CA CYS A 10 6.35 1.05 4.47
C CYS A 10 5.47 1.96 3.62
N GLY A 11 4.86 2.99 4.22
CA GLY A 11 4.03 3.95 3.48
C GLY A 11 4.83 4.71 2.42
N SER A 12 6.02 5.21 2.78
CA SER A 12 6.89 5.94 1.85
C SER A 12 7.30 5.06 0.67
N MET A 13 7.84 3.86 0.92
CA MET A 13 8.24 2.94 -0.13
C MET A 13 7.05 2.52 -1.00
N LEU A 14 5.90 2.23 -0.40
CA LEU A 14 4.69 1.87 -1.13
C LEU A 14 4.28 2.97 -2.13
N THR A 15 4.25 4.23 -1.69
CA THR A 15 3.92 5.34 -2.59
C THR A 15 4.92 5.49 -3.73
N LYS A 16 6.23 5.31 -3.46
CA LYS A 16 7.27 5.35 -4.50
C LYS A 16 7.09 4.27 -5.55
N ILE A 17 6.79 3.03 -5.15
CA ILE A 17 6.68 1.91 -6.10
C ILE A 17 5.39 1.92 -6.91
N ILE A 18 4.30 2.53 -6.42
CA ILE A 18 3.03 2.61 -7.16
C ILE A 18 2.88 3.89 -8.00
N LYS A 19 3.69 4.92 -7.74
CA LYS A 19 3.60 6.19 -8.46
C LYS A 19 3.81 5.99 -9.97
N GLY A 20 2.87 6.50 -10.77
CA GLY A 20 2.90 6.39 -12.23
C GLY A 20 2.48 5.02 -12.78
N LYS A 21 2.12 4.06 -11.92
CA LYS A 21 1.56 2.77 -12.36
C LYS A 21 0.05 2.86 -12.54
N THR A 22 -0.51 1.94 -13.32
CA THR A 22 -1.96 1.78 -13.42
C THR A 22 -2.56 1.26 -12.11
N ILE A 23 -3.86 1.44 -11.92
CA ILE A 23 -4.57 0.99 -10.72
C ILE A 23 -4.50 -0.54 -10.58
N GLU A 24 -4.61 -1.26 -11.69
CA GLU A 24 -4.51 -2.72 -11.72
C GLU A 24 -3.12 -3.17 -11.28
N THR A 25 -2.08 -2.48 -11.73
CA THR A 25 -0.70 -2.79 -11.30
C THR A 25 -0.50 -2.49 -9.82
N ALA A 26 -1.05 -1.37 -9.33
CA ALA A 26 -0.98 -1.01 -7.91
C ALA A 26 -1.76 -2.01 -7.03
N ALA A 27 -2.91 -2.49 -7.49
CA ALA A 27 -3.74 -3.47 -6.78
C ALA A 27 -3.04 -4.84 -6.60
N ASN A 28 -2.05 -5.17 -7.44
CA ASN A 28 -1.28 -6.41 -7.34
C ASN A 28 -0.07 -6.33 -6.38
N ILE A 29 0.12 -5.21 -5.67
CA ILE A 29 1.18 -5.10 -4.66
C ILE A 29 0.79 -5.87 -3.40
N THR A 30 1.70 -6.75 -2.94
CA THR A 30 1.53 -7.54 -1.71
C THR A 30 2.44 -7.05 -0.59
N SER A 31 2.11 -7.42 0.65
CA SER A 31 2.89 -7.05 1.83
C SER A 31 4.28 -7.69 1.83
N GLU A 32 4.40 -8.91 1.31
CA GLU A 32 5.67 -9.63 1.15
C GLU A 32 6.56 -8.91 0.14
N LYS A 33 6.01 -8.48 -0.99
CA LYS A 33 6.75 -7.70 -1.99
C LYS A 33 7.26 -6.39 -1.39
N LEU A 34 6.41 -5.67 -0.67
CA LEU A 34 6.81 -4.42 -0.01
C LEU A 34 7.92 -4.66 1.03
N THR A 35 7.80 -5.73 1.82
CA THR A 35 8.80 -6.14 2.82
C THR A 35 10.14 -6.50 2.16
N ASN A 36 10.11 -7.25 1.07
CA ASN A 36 11.32 -7.65 0.34
C ASN A 36 12.05 -6.43 -0.27
N ILE A 37 11.31 -5.45 -0.81
CA ILE A 37 11.90 -4.21 -1.35
C ILE A 37 12.59 -3.39 -0.24
N LEU A 38 12.07 -3.45 0.99
CA LEU A 38 12.69 -2.81 2.16
C LEU A 38 13.90 -3.56 2.71
N GLY A 39 14.25 -4.73 2.15
CA GLY A 39 15.33 -5.58 2.64
C GLY A 39 14.93 -6.46 3.84
N GLY A 40 13.63 -6.61 4.08
CA GLY A 40 13.09 -7.32 5.24
C GLY A 40 12.63 -6.39 6.36
N LEU A 41 11.91 -6.96 7.33
CA LEU A 41 11.49 -6.28 8.56
C LEU A 41 11.61 -7.28 9.73
N PRO A 42 11.88 -6.80 10.96
CA PRO A 42 11.74 -7.61 12.16
C PRO A 42 10.32 -8.19 12.27
N ARG A 43 10.20 -9.38 12.90
CA ARG A 43 8.93 -10.13 12.96
C ARG A 43 7.81 -9.29 13.57
N GLU A 44 8.11 -8.54 14.62
CA GLU A 44 7.20 -7.63 15.31
C GLU A 44 6.71 -6.47 14.42
N HIS A 45 7.40 -6.15 13.31
CA HIS A 45 7.06 -5.05 12.40
C HIS A 45 6.50 -5.50 11.04
N LEU A 46 6.32 -6.80 10.79
CA LEU A 46 5.67 -7.29 9.57
C LEU A 46 4.23 -6.77 9.42
N HIS A 47 3.57 -6.42 10.52
CA HIS A 47 2.24 -5.79 10.48
C HIS A 47 2.25 -4.41 9.81
N CYS A 48 3.38 -3.69 9.81
CA CYS A 48 3.51 -2.37 9.20
C CYS A 48 3.39 -2.42 7.67
N SER A 49 3.99 -3.43 7.02
CA SER A 49 3.89 -3.59 5.57
C SER A 49 2.50 -4.06 5.15
N LYS A 50 1.90 -4.97 5.93
CA LYS A 50 0.49 -5.38 5.75
C LYS A 50 -0.45 -4.19 5.86
N LEU A 51 -0.33 -3.37 6.90
CA LEU A 51 -1.15 -2.17 7.09
C LEU A 51 -1.07 -1.21 5.90
N ALA A 52 0.14 -0.99 5.36
CA ALA A 52 0.33 -0.12 4.20
C ALA A 52 -0.38 -0.67 2.95
N VAL A 53 -0.26 -1.96 2.68
CA VAL A 53 -0.90 -2.61 1.52
C VAL A 53 -2.42 -2.67 1.69
N ASP A 54 -2.93 -3.05 2.85
CA ASP A 54 -4.38 -3.04 3.13
C ASP A 54 -4.98 -1.64 2.94
N THR A 55 -4.23 -0.61 3.33
CA THR A 55 -4.62 0.79 3.13
C THR A 55 -4.70 1.15 1.64
N LEU A 56 -3.72 0.71 0.83
CA LEU A 56 -3.76 0.89 -0.62
C LEU A 56 -4.99 0.21 -1.24
N GLN A 57 -5.27 -1.04 -0.86
CA GLN A 57 -6.43 -1.77 -1.37
C GLN A 57 -7.74 -1.05 -1.05
N LYS A 58 -7.90 -0.54 0.18
CA LYS A 58 -9.05 0.27 0.58
C LYS A 58 -9.16 1.56 -0.23
N ALA A 59 -8.04 2.26 -0.47
CA ALA A 59 -8.02 3.48 -1.26
C ALA A 59 -8.42 3.22 -2.72
N ILE A 60 -7.92 2.14 -3.33
CA ILE A 60 -8.30 1.72 -4.69
C ILE A 60 -9.80 1.38 -4.75
N HIS A 61 -10.30 0.60 -3.79
CA HIS A 61 -11.72 0.26 -3.72
C HIS A 61 -12.61 1.50 -3.61
N GLN A 62 -12.22 2.45 -2.76
CA GLN A 62 -12.95 3.71 -2.60
C GLN A 62 -12.91 4.56 -3.89
N TYR A 63 -11.78 4.61 -4.58
CA TYR A 63 -11.65 5.29 -5.87
C TYR A 63 -12.59 4.68 -6.92
N ASN A 64 -12.54 3.37 -7.12
CA ASN A 64 -13.38 2.67 -8.09
C ASN A 64 -14.88 2.84 -7.78
N SER A 65 -15.25 2.76 -6.50
CA SER A 65 -16.62 3.00 -6.05
C SER A 65 -17.11 4.42 -6.35
N LYS A 66 -16.24 5.42 -6.22
CA LYS A 66 -16.57 6.82 -6.57
C LYS A 66 -16.69 7.04 -8.08
N GLN A 67 -15.86 6.37 -8.88
CA GLN A 67 -15.96 6.45 -10.35
C GLN A 67 -17.28 5.85 -10.84
N ASN A 68 -17.68 4.69 -10.31
CA ASN A 68 -18.97 4.09 -10.65
C ASN A 68 -20.17 4.98 -10.29
N ARG A 69 -20.07 5.77 -9.21
CA ARG A 69 -21.12 6.74 -8.82
C ARG A 69 -21.14 8.02 -9.65
N ARG A 70 -20.09 8.33 -10.41
CA ARG A 70 -20.03 9.54 -11.27
C ARG A 70 -20.63 9.32 -12.66
N ILE A 71 -20.90 8.07 -13.03
CA ILE A 71 -21.46 7.67 -14.34
C ILE A 71 -22.99 7.45 -14.24
N LEU A 72 -23.57 7.62 -13.05
CA LEU A 72 -25.01 7.66 -12.78
C LEU A 72 -25.43 9.10 -12.47
#